data_AF-A0A329NGX3-F1
#
_entry.id   AF-A0A329NGX3-F1
#
_cell.length_a   1.000
_cell.length_b   1.000
_cell.length_c   1.000
_cell.angle_alpha   90.00
_cell.angle_beta   90.00
_cell.angle_gamma   90.00
#
_symmetry.space_group_name_H-M   'P 1'
#
loop_
_entity.id
_entity.type
_entity.pdbx_description
1 polymer ?
#
loop_
_entity_poly.entity_id
_entity_poly.type
_entity_poly.pdbx_seq_one_letter_code
_entity_poly.pdbx_strand_id
1 'polypeptide(L)' 'MGRPKAKNPLNVDVKVRIDEATNEQLLAYCKKHNITRTEAIRKGIQLVLESDK' A
#
# COMPACT_ATOMS: atom_id res chain seq x y z
N MET A 1 21.54 12.86 -18.46
CA MET A 1 20.13 12.77 -18.90
C MET A 1 19.27 12.39 -17.71
N GLY A 2 18.24 13.18 -17.40
CA GLY A 2 17.41 13.03 -16.20
C GLY A 2 16.23 12.07 -16.38
N ARG A 3 15.64 11.65 -15.25
CA ARG A 3 14.49 10.74 -15.21
C ARG A 3 13.31 11.35 -16.00
N PRO A 4 12.69 10.63 -16.94
CA PRO A 4 11.59 11.16 -17.75
C PRO A 4 10.45 11.64 -16.85
N LYS A 5 9.84 12.80 -17.19
CA LYS A 5 8.68 13.34 -16.48
C LYS A 5 7.50 12.39 -16.65
N ALA A 6 7.34 11.45 -15.73
CA ALA A 6 6.10 10.68 -15.60
C ALA A 6 4.97 11.66 -15.25
N LYS A 7 3.82 11.54 -15.93
CA LYS A 7 2.68 12.46 -15.77
C LYS A 7 2.03 12.36 -14.38
N ASN A 8 2.25 11.25 -13.67
CA ASN A 8 1.86 11.03 -12.29
C ASN A 8 2.95 10.17 -11.61
N PRO A 9 4.04 10.77 -11.12
CA PRO A 9 5.05 10.01 -10.40
C PRO A 9 4.44 9.56 -9.07
N LEU A 10 4.68 8.29 -8.70
CA LEU A 10 4.50 7.83 -7.33
C LEU A 10 5.59 8.51 -6.48
N ASN A 11 5.37 9.78 -6.11
CA ASN A 11 6.35 10.59 -5.39
C ASN A 11 6.12 10.61 -3.87
N VAL A 12 5.01 10.02 -3.40
CA VAL A 12 4.65 9.98 -1.99
C VAL A 12 5.10 8.66 -1.40
N ASP A 13 6.17 8.71 -0.61
CA ASP A 13 6.61 7.59 0.22
C ASP A 13 5.83 7.61 1.55
N VAL A 14 5.08 6.54 1.80
CA VAL A 14 4.33 6.35 3.05
C VAL A 14 5.11 5.39 3.94
N LYS A 15 5.75 5.92 4.99
CA LYS A 15 6.42 5.12 6.03
C LYS A 15 5.49 4.95 7.21
N VAL A 16 5.09 3.71 7.49
CA VAL A 16 4.20 3.35 8.61
C VAL A 16 4.93 2.34 9.50
N ARG A 17 4.85 2.54 10.81
CA ARG A 17 5.21 1.52 11.79
C ARG A 17 3.94 0.78 12.18
N ILE A 18 3.99 -0.54 12.08
CA ILE A 18 2.91 -1.43 12.47
C ILE A 18 3.50 -2.49 13.40
N ASP A 19 2.65 -3.00 14.29
CA ASP A 19 3.02 -4.09 15.18
C ASP A 19 3.24 -5.40 14.41
N GLU A 20 3.94 -6.33 15.04
CA GLU A 20 4.27 -7.64 14.45
C GLU A 20 3.01 -8.41 14.04
N ALA A 21 2.00 -8.45 14.90
CA ALA A 21 0.71 -9.11 14.63
C ALA A 21 0.00 -8.52 13.40
N THR A 22 0.09 -7.21 13.18
CA THR A 22 -0.51 -6.55 12.01
C THR A 22 0.29 -6.85 10.75
N ASN A 23 1.62 -6.94 10.85
CA ASN A 23 2.47 -7.33 9.73
C ASN A 23 2.23 -8.80 9.33
N GLU A 24 2.04 -9.71 10.27
CA GLU A 24 1.68 -11.10 9.96
C GLU A 24 0.34 -11.20 9.22
N GLN A 25 -0.67 -10.47 9.66
CA GLN A 25 -1.96 -10.38 8.97
C GLN A 25 -1.82 -9.79 7.57
N LEU A 26 -1.02 -8.73 7.41
CA LEU A 26 -0.72 -8.14 6.10
C LEU A 26 -0.04 -9.16 5.18
N LEU A 27 0.96 -9.89 5.68
CA LEU A 27 1.68 -10.91 4.91
C LEU A 27 0.76 -12.07 4.50
N ALA A 28 -0.08 -12.55 5.42
CA ALA A 28 -1.07 -13.58 5.15
C ALA A 28 -2.06 -13.13 4.07
N TYR A 29 -2.54 -11.89 4.17
CA TYR A 29 -3.42 -11.29 3.16
C TYR A 29 -2.72 -11.15 1.80
N CYS A 30 -1.48 -10.65 1.77
CA CYS A 30 -0.68 -10.55 0.56
C CYS A 30 -0.49 -11.92 -0.11
N LYS A 31 -0.19 -12.96 0.67
CA LYS A 31 -0.01 -14.33 0.17
C LYS A 31 -1.31 -14.92 -0.35
N LYS A 32 -2.43 -14.71 0.35
CA LYS A 32 -3.75 -15.20 -0.06
C LYS A 32 -4.22 -14.58 -1.38
N HIS A 33 -3.93 -13.29 -1.59
CA HIS A 33 -4.39 -12.54 -2.76
C HIS A 33 -3.33 -12.38 -3.85
N ASN A 34 -2.12 -12.93 -3.67
CA ASN A 34 -0.96 -12.76 -4.57
C ASN A 34 -0.67 -11.28 -4.93
N ILE A 35 -0.79 -10.40 -3.95
CA ILE A 35 -0.52 -8.96 -4.11
C ILE A 35 0.72 -8.54 -3.33
N THR A 36 1.31 -7.43 -3.73
CA THR A 36 2.43 -6.83 -3.00
C THR A 36 1.95 -6.10 -1.74
N ARG A 37 2.83 -5.97 -0.74
CA ARG A 37 2.54 -5.20 0.49
C ARG A 37 2.07 -3.78 0.19
N THR A 38 2.71 -3.14 -0.79
CA THR A 38 2.35 -1.79 -1.26
C THR A 38 0.93 -1.74 -1.81
N GLU A 39 0.53 -2.77 -2.57
CA GLU A 39 -0.81 -2.85 -3.14
C GLU A 39 -1.88 -3.15 -2.09
N ALA A 40 -1.56 -4.01 -1.11
CA ALA A 40 -2.42 -4.27 0.04
C ALA A 40 -2.68 -2.98 0.84
N ILE A 41 -1.64 -2.21 1.15
CA ILE A 41 -1.75 -0.92 1.85
C ILE A 41 -2.59 0.07 1.02
N ARG A 42 -2.35 0.16 -0.29
CA ARG A 42 -3.13 1.05 -1.18
C ARG A 42 -4.61 0.70 -1.19
N LYS A 43 -4.95 -0.59 -1.30
CA LYS A 43 -6.34 -1.07 -1.22
C LYS A 43 -6.95 -0.76 0.14
N GLY A 44 -6.21 -0.96 1.23
CA GLY A 44 -6.66 -0.60 2.58
C GLY A 44 -7.02 0.88 2.71
N ILE A 45 -6.16 1.79 2.20
CA ILE A 45 -6.45 3.23 2.21
C ILE A 45 -7.71 3.55 1.40
N GLN A 46 -7.86 2.96 0.21
CA GLN A 46 -9.05 3.18 -0.62
C GLN A 46 -10.33 2.69 0.06
N LEU A 47 -10.31 1.52 0.71
CA LEU A 47 -11.46 0.98 1.45
C LEU A 47 -11.85 1.88 2.63
N VAL A 48 -10.87 2.41 3.38
CA VAL A 48 -11.12 3.34 4.48
C VAL A 48 -11.76 4.64 3.94
N LEU A 49 -11.23 5.19 2.85
CA LEU A 49 -11.79 6.39 2.20
C LEU A 49 -13.19 6.17 1.60
N GLU A 50 -13.50 4.94 1.17
CA GLU A 50 -14.82 4.56 0.66
C GLU A 50 -15.82 4.34 1.79
N SER A 51 -15.37 3.83 2.94
CA SER A 51 -16.21 3.58 4.12
C SER A 51 -16.57 4.84 4.90
N ASP A 52 -15.78 5.90 4.79
CA ASP A 52 -16.02 7.21 5.43
C ASP A 52 -16.96 8.12 4.63
N LYS A 53 -17.54 7.60 3.53
CA LYS A 53 -18.34 8.34 2.56
C LYS A 53 -19.83 8.07 2.72
#